data_AF-A0A1M6GV71-F1
#
_entry.id   AF-A0A1M6GV71-F1
#
_cell.length_a   1.000
_cell.length_b   1.000
_cell.length_c   1.000
_cell.angle_alpha   90.00
_cell.angle_beta   90.00
_cell.angle_gamma   90.00
#
_symmetry.space_group_name_H-M   'P 1'
#
loop_
_entity.id
_entity.type
_entity.pdbx_description
1 polymer ?
#
loop_
_entity_poly.entity_id
_entity_poly.type
_entity_poly.pdbx_seq_one_letter_code
_entity_poly.pdbx_strand_id
1 'polypeptide(L)'
;MTTRTDPAVTAETDRASAPESVQWHHAAFCRLGLPVEPLTEAWRRDGAGAALRIAPAVAGESLPDGPGLRLLLAYLCDSALRAGSPSVALGADAAELAARMGLGEGAVAPLAEQVERLVGARITVSVDDGPELSVLDARSRPRGGGWPAQVKLNARFLVSLAEHPVALDRAILRGLSASAEAMDAHAWTREALARGGPDATVTTPWPELMTRFGAPGADAASFRAAFESALRLVFEADLSIELAVDDEGVSVRHAQPAEAVAAGAPAAAPPVPPPAPLPEPARPEPAQEALPQPPTGPRPGEDTRREGRTRDDRARDDRPRDERRDDRPREDRPREDRPREDRPREDRPREDRQRDDRPREDRRPRREEAAEGSGPTDQIMDDMIRIRSHLTGLPQVVWLRRGHGDENILVGVTPGTRLDTDRLTVLMVEPMVMQVSGGLGQSDFERVSAWVMANRDLIDEFWEGGISSAEEVMRRVRKAPGPTWR
;
A
#
# COMPACT_ATOMS: atom_id res chain seq x y z
N MET A 1 -10.21 -51.32 12.94
CA MET A 1 -10.80 -49.98 13.06
C MET A 1 -9.97 -49.25 14.11
N THR A 2 -9.16 -48.23 13.84
CA THR A 2 -8.80 -47.52 12.61
C THR A 2 -7.49 -46.84 12.99
N THR A 3 -6.39 -47.16 12.30
CA THR A 3 -5.09 -46.53 12.50
C THR A 3 -5.16 -45.09 11.98
N ARG A 4 -4.93 -44.13 12.87
CA ARG A 4 -4.80 -42.71 12.55
C ARG A 4 -3.44 -42.51 11.90
N THR A 5 -3.43 -42.46 10.57
CA THR A 5 -2.25 -42.18 9.74
C THR A 5 -1.83 -40.72 9.93
N ASP A 6 -0.60 -40.51 10.41
CA ASP A 6 0.15 -39.26 10.33
C ASP A 6 0.32 -38.82 8.87
N PRO A 7 0.17 -37.52 8.53
CA PRO A 7 0.73 -36.99 7.31
C PRO A 7 2.10 -36.39 7.61
N ALA A 8 3.12 -37.25 7.64
CA ALA A 8 4.52 -36.84 7.63
C ALA A 8 5.23 -37.42 6.38
N VAL A 9 4.61 -37.29 5.19
CA VAL A 9 5.28 -37.40 3.87
C VAL A 9 4.41 -36.67 2.82
N THR A 10 4.61 -35.37 2.59
CA THR A 10 4.12 -34.67 1.37
C THR A 10 4.88 -33.37 1.00
N ALA A 11 5.99 -33.01 1.66
CA ALA A 11 6.64 -31.71 1.42
C ALA A 11 7.38 -31.58 0.05
N GLU A 12 7.75 -32.69 -0.59
CA GLU A 12 8.50 -32.66 -1.87
C GLU A 12 7.61 -32.52 -3.11
N THR A 13 6.40 -33.09 -3.08
CA THR A 13 5.49 -33.11 -4.25
C THR A 13 4.73 -31.78 -4.43
N ASP A 14 4.62 -30.97 -3.37
CA ASP A 14 3.81 -29.75 -3.37
C ASP A 14 4.53 -28.54 -4.00
N ARG A 15 5.86 -28.49 -3.94
CA ARG A 15 6.63 -27.28 -4.36
C ARG A 15 6.76 -27.12 -5.87
N ALA A 16 6.98 -28.22 -6.58
CA ALA A 16 7.03 -28.22 -8.04
C ALA A 16 5.64 -27.93 -8.64
N SER A 17 4.58 -28.35 -7.96
CA SER A 17 3.18 -28.13 -8.31
C SER A 17 2.58 -26.85 -7.73
N ALA A 18 3.35 -26.08 -6.95
CA ALA A 18 2.90 -24.83 -6.37
C ALA A 18 2.45 -23.87 -7.47
N PRO A 19 1.38 -23.07 -7.25
CA PRO A 19 0.89 -22.10 -8.23
C PRO A 19 2.01 -21.22 -8.79
N GLU A 20 1.86 -20.76 -10.04
CA GLU A 20 2.84 -19.87 -10.66
C GLU A 20 2.94 -18.50 -9.95
N SER A 21 1.93 -18.13 -9.16
CA SER A 21 1.97 -16.96 -8.29
C SER A 21 2.97 -17.10 -7.16
N VAL A 22 3.35 -18.31 -6.76
CA VAL A 22 4.36 -18.53 -5.71
C VAL A 22 5.75 -18.45 -6.32
N GLN A 23 6.64 -17.72 -5.65
CA GLN A 23 8.06 -17.67 -5.97
C GLN A 23 8.87 -18.12 -4.76
N TRP A 24 9.60 -19.24 -4.91
CA TRP A 24 10.40 -19.78 -3.82
C TRP A 24 11.73 -19.04 -3.64
N HIS A 25 12.06 -18.71 -2.39
CA HIS A 25 13.30 -18.04 -2.03
C HIS A 25 14.02 -18.69 -0.84
N HIS A 26 15.31 -18.41 -0.66
CA HIS A 26 16.09 -18.96 0.45
C HIS A 26 15.91 -18.12 1.71
N ALA A 27 15.60 -18.73 2.87
CA ALA A 27 15.36 -18.02 4.12
C ALA A 27 16.45 -17.00 4.52
N ALA A 28 17.73 -17.30 4.25
CA ALA A 28 18.83 -16.35 4.52
C ALA A 28 18.63 -14.97 3.85
N PHE A 29 18.12 -14.92 2.62
CA PHE A 29 17.83 -13.66 1.90
C PHE A 29 16.56 -12.97 2.39
N CYS A 30 15.72 -13.68 3.14
CA CYS A 30 14.51 -13.12 3.76
C CYS A 30 14.80 -12.59 5.17
N ARG A 31 15.78 -13.17 5.88
CA ARG A 31 16.16 -12.77 7.23
C ARG A 31 17.12 -11.57 7.25
N LEU A 32 17.92 -11.40 6.19
CA LEU A 32 18.93 -10.37 6.07
C LEU A 32 18.78 -9.62 4.74
N GLY A 33 18.74 -8.30 4.81
CA GLY A 33 18.70 -7.45 3.63
C GLY A 33 20.00 -7.52 2.82
N LEU A 34 19.87 -7.43 1.51
CA LEU A 34 20.96 -7.39 0.54
C LEU A 34 21.49 -5.95 0.35
N PRO A 35 22.65 -5.73 -0.29
CA PRO A 35 23.08 -4.39 -0.68
C PRO A 35 21.96 -3.65 -1.44
N VAL A 36 21.67 -2.41 -1.01
CA VAL A 36 20.68 -1.54 -1.65
C VAL A 36 21.31 -0.63 -2.70
N GLU A 37 22.59 -0.32 -2.52
CA GLU A 37 23.40 0.53 -3.38
C GLU A 37 24.65 -0.23 -3.86
N PRO A 38 25.23 0.16 -5.01
CA PRO A 38 26.42 -0.47 -5.54
C PRO A 38 27.63 -0.23 -4.64
N LEU A 39 28.38 -1.30 -4.40
CA LEU A 39 29.59 -1.31 -3.58
C LEU A 39 30.71 -2.01 -4.35
N THR A 40 31.96 -1.64 -4.10
CA THR A 40 33.13 -2.32 -4.71
C THR A 40 33.96 -3.11 -3.70
N GLU A 41 33.71 -2.89 -2.41
CA GLU A 41 34.33 -3.63 -1.31
C GLU A 41 33.49 -4.81 -0.87
N ALA A 42 34.11 -5.79 -0.21
CA ALA A 42 33.40 -6.94 0.32
C ALA A 42 32.33 -6.49 1.33
N TRP A 43 31.11 -6.98 1.12
CA TRP A 43 29.95 -6.68 1.95
C TRP A 43 29.59 -7.91 2.79
N ARG A 44 29.19 -7.70 4.04
CA ARG A 44 28.73 -8.76 4.94
C ARG A 44 27.60 -8.29 5.83
N ARG A 45 26.73 -9.23 6.22
CA ARG A 45 25.73 -9.05 7.26
C ARG A 45 25.45 -10.35 7.98
N ASP A 46 25.27 -10.28 9.29
CA ASP A 46 25.05 -11.42 10.16
C ASP A 46 23.95 -11.06 11.18
N GLY A 47 23.07 -12.01 11.52
CA GLY A 47 21.98 -11.80 12.46
C GLY A 47 20.82 -12.78 12.24
N ALA A 48 19.93 -12.90 13.23
CA ALA A 48 18.73 -13.74 13.12
C ALA A 48 19.00 -15.21 12.73
N GLY A 49 20.13 -15.78 13.19
CA GLY A 49 20.55 -17.12 12.82
C GLY A 49 20.93 -17.26 11.34
N ALA A 50 21.30 -16.19 10.66
CA ALA A 50 21.78 -16.21 9.28
C ALA A 50 23.04 -15.36 9.11
N ALA A 51 23.81 -15.67 8.07
CA ALA A 51 24.92 -14.84 7.61
C ALA A 51 24.92 -14.76 6.08
N LEU A 52 25.28 -13.59 5.56
CA LEU A 52 25.39 -13.31 4.14
C LEU A 52 26.70 -12.56 3.89
N ARG A 53 27.48 -13.01 2.91
CA ARG A 53 28.67 -12.30 2.45
C ARG A 53 28.70 -12.23 0.93
N ILE A 54 29.09 -11.08 0.41
CA ILE A 54 29.24 -10.81 -1.01
C ILE A 54 30.63 -10.19 -1.20
N ALA A 55 31.49 -10.88 -1.96
CA ALA A 55 32.83 -10.40 -2.26
C ALA A 55 33.04 -10.34 -3.77
N PRO A 56 33.75 -9.32 -4.29
CA PRO A 56 34.07 -9.27 -5.70
C PRO A 56 35.11 -10.36 -6.03
N ALA A 57 35.08 -10.92 -7.24
CA ALA A 57 36.15 -11.82 -7.68
C ALA A 57 37.44 -11.06 -7.99
N VAL A 58 37.31 -9.85 -8.55
CA VAL A 58 38.42 -8.95 -8.83
C VAL A 58 38.22 -7.65 -8.05
N ALA A 59 39.25 -7.21 -7.34
CA ALA A 59 39.17 -5.99 -6.55
C ALA A 59 38.78 -4.78 -7.41
N GLY A 60 37.80 -4.00 -6.95
CA GLY A 60 37.28 -2.82 -7.65
C GLY A 60 36.06 -3.07 -8.54
N GLU A 61 35.69 -4.33 -8.80
CA GLU A 61 34.42 -4.65 -9.48
C GLU A 61 33.22 -4.35 -8.57
N SER A 62 32.16 -3.79 -9.16
CA SER A 62 30.91 -3.54 -8.46
C SER A 62 30.22 -4.86 -8.09
N LEU A 63 29.80 -4.96 -6.83
CA LEU A 63 28.94 -6.00 -6.33
C LEU A 63 27.52 -5.87 -6.90
N PRO A 64 26.78 -6.97 -7.02
CA PRO A 64 25.37 -6.91 -7.35
C PRO A 64 24.60 -6.30 -6.16
N ASP A 65 23.49 -5.64 -6.46
CA ASP A 65 22.76 -4.79 -5.52
C ASP A 65 21.31 -4.53 -5.96
N GLY A 66 20.58 -3.82 -5.11
CA GLY A 66 19.28 -3.22 -5.43
C GLY A 66 18.17 -4.22 -5.74
N PRO A 67 17.09 -3.77 -6.39
CA PRO A 67 15.95 -4.62 -6.75
C PRO A 67 16.34 -5.72 -7.75
N GLY A 68 17.25 -5.44 -8.68
CA GLY A 68 17.68 -6.40 -9.70
C GLY A 68 18.33 -7.64 -9.11
N LEU A 69 19.23 -7.50 -8.12
CA LEU A 69 19.81 -8.65 -7.41
C LEU A 69 18.74 -9.49 -6.71
N ARG A 70 17.77 -8.87 -6.04
CA ARG A 70 16.69 -9.57 -5.31
C ARG A 70 15.81 -10.36 -6.27
N LEU A 71 15.39 -9.75 -7.37
CA LEU A 71 14.63 -10.42 -8.42
C LEU A 71 15.41 -11.59 -9.03
N LEU A 72 16.71 -11.41 -9.32
CA LEU A 72 17.57 -12.47 -9.85
C LEU A 72 17.71 -13.63 -8.88
N LEU A 73 18.02 -13.38 -7.60
CA LEU A 73 18.15 -14.44 -6.61
C LEU A 73 16.83 -15.18 -6.40
N ALA A 74 15.70 -14.47 -6.38
CA ALA A 74 14.37 -15.08 -6.29
C ALA A 74 14.08 -15.95 -7.52
N TYR A 75 14.39 -15.49 -8.74
CA TYR A 75 14.24 -16.28 -9.96
C TYR A 75 15.12 -17.53 -9.97
N LEU A 76 16.39 -17.40 -9.57
CA LEU A 76 17.33 -18.52 -9.51
C LEU A 76 16.89 -19.58 -8.49
N CYS A 77 16.46 -19.15 -7.30
CA CYS A 77 15.97 -20.06 -6.27
C CYS A 77 14.73 -20.81 -6.74
N ASP A 78 13.71 -20.08 -7.24
CA ASP A 78 12.45 -20.65 -7.71
C ASP A 78 12.66 -21.64 -8.86
N SER A 79 13.43 -21.24 -9.87
CA SER A 79 13.72 -22.07 -11.04
C SER A 79 14.44 -23.36 -10.67
N ALA A 80 15.45 -23.26 -9.79
CA ALA A 80 16.23 -24.42 -9.38
C ALA A 80 15.43 -25.40 -8.53
N LEU A 81 14.60 -24.89 -7.60
CA LEU A 81 13.73 -25.71 -6.77
C LEU A 81 12.66 -26.42 -7.60
N ARG A 82 11.95 -25.68 -8.47
CA ARG A 82 10.88 -26.24 -9.30
C ARG A 82 11.41 -27.30 -10.26
N ALA A 83 12.60 -27.07 -10.83
CA ALA A 83 13.23 -28.03 -11.73
C ALA A 83 13.95 -29.18 -11.00
N GLY A 84 14.14 -29.08 -9.68
CA GLY A 84 15.00 -30.01 -8.92
C GLY A 84 16.45 -30.04 -9.45
N SER A 85 16.92 -28.94 -10.04
CA SER A 85 18.17 -28.88 -10.79
C SER A 85 18.99 -27.64 -10.41
N PRO A 86 20.29 -27.78 -10.14
CA PRO A 86 21.15 -26.61 -9.88
C PRO A 86 21.42 -25.78 -11.14
N SER A 87 21.10 -26.30 -12.33
CA SER A 87 21.34 -25.64 -13.61
C SER A 87 20.12 -24.81 -14.01
N VAL A 88 20.23 -23.49 -13.93
CA VAL A 88 19.13 -22.54 -14.22
C VAL A 88 19.36 -21.82 -15.53
N ALA A 89 18.44 -21.96 -16.48
CA ALA A 89 18.50 -21.26 -17.76
C ALA A 89 18.20 -19.76 -17.57
N LEU A 90 19.02 -18.91 -18.18
CA LEU A 90 18.77 -17.47 -18.27
C LEU A 90 18.14 -17.07 -19.61
N GLY A 91 18.30 -17.88 -20.65
CA GLY A 91 17.88 -17.55 -22.02
C GLY A 91 19.03 -17.03 -22.87
N ALA A 92 18.75 -16.69 -24.12
CA ALA A 92 19.74 -16.23 -25.10
C ALA A 92 20.33 -14.86 -24.76
N ASP A 93 19.54 -13.99 -24.12
CA ASP A 93 19.91 -12.64 -23.73
C ASP A 93 19.09 -12.12 -22.53
N ALA A 94 19.36 -10.89 -22.11
CA ALA A 94 18.68 -10.23 -21.00
C ALA A 94 17.21 -9.91 -21.26
N ALA A 95 16.80 -9.76 -22.52
CA ALA A 95 15.41 -9.50 -22.88
C ALA A 95 14.58 -10.76 -22.67
N GLU A 96 15.11 -11.92 -23.05
CA GLU A 96 14.48 -13.20 -22.77
C GLU A 96 14.38 -13.47 -21.26
N LEU A 97 15.42 -13.16 -20.48
CA LEU A 97 15.36 -13.30 -19.02
C LEU A 97 14.30 -12.38 -18.41
N ALA A 98 14.27 -11.10 -18.82
CA ALA A 98 13.27 -10.14 -18.34
C ALA A 98 11.84 -10.61 -18.65
N ALA A 99 11.60 -11.10 -19.87
CA ALA A 99 10.31 -11.66 -20.27
C ALA A 99 9.93 -12.89 -19.42
N ARG A 100 10.86 -13.82 -19.16
CA ARG A 100 10.64 -14.97 -18.27
C ARG A 100 10.29 -14.56 -16.83
N MET A 101 10.85 -13.45 -16.36
CA MET A 101 10.55 -12.86 -15.04
C MET A 101 9.29 -11.99 -15.07
N GLY A 102 8.65 -11.79 -16.23
CA GLY A 102 7.49 -10.93 -16.41
C GLY A 102 7.80 -9.44 -16.21
N LEU A 103 9.03 -9.03 -16.50
CA LEU A 103 9.49 -7.65 -16.41
C LEU A 103 9.36 -6.94 -17.77
N GLY A 104 9.11 -5.63 -17.75
CA GLY A 104 9.04 -4.81 -18.96
C GLY A 104 10.41 -4.48 -19.55
N GLU A 105 10.41 -3.90 -20.76
CA GLU A 105 11.62 -3.57 -21.53
C GLU A 105 12.62 -2.68 -20.76
N GLY A 106 12.12 -1.77 -19.92
CA GLY A 106 12.97 -0.91 -19.08
C GLY A 106 13.84 -1.66 -18.06
N ALA A 107 13.51 -2.91 -17.74
CA ALA A 107 14.29 -3.75 -16.81
C ALA A 107 15.45 -4.49 -17.50
N VAL A 108 15.49 -4.55 -18.84
CA VAL A 108 16.45 -5.39 -19.58
C VAL A 108 17.90 -4.98 -19.33
N ALA A 109 18.23 -3.70 -19.49
CA ALA A 109 19.60 -3.22 -19.28
C ALA A 109 20.05 -3.31 -17.80
N PRO A 110 19.25 -2.87 -16.81
CA PRO A 110 19.58 -3.09 -15.39
C PRO A 110 19.78 -4.56 -15.05
N LEU A 111 18.96 -5.46 -15.62
CA LEU A 111 19.06 -6.90 -15.38
C LEU A 111 20.33 -7.48 -16.00
N ALA A 112 20.71 -7.04 -17.20
CA ALA A 112 21.96 -7.44 -17.84
C ALA A 112 23.18 -7.12 -16.98
N GLU A 113 23.25 -5.90 -16.46
CA GLU A 113 24.30 -5.45 -15.56
C GLU A 113 24.33 -6.27 -14.26
N GLN A 114 23.17 -6.54 -13.67
CA GLN A 114 23.09 -7.32 -12.44
C GLN A 114 23.46 -8.80 -12.65
N VAL A 115 23.19 -9.40 -13.82
CA VAL A 115 23.66 -10.76 -14.16
C VAL A 115 25.18 -10.80 -14.24
N GLU A 116 25.80 -9.82 -14.89
CA GLU A 116 27.27 -9.71 -14.96
C GLU A 116 27.89 -9.61 -13.57
N ARG A 117 27.39 -8.69 -12.73
CA ARG A 117 27.84 -8.49 -11.34
C ARG A 117 27.63 -9.75 -10.49
N LEU A 118 26.49 -10.42 -10.63
CA LEU A 118 26.16 -11.65 -9.90
C LEU A 118 27.13 -12.79 -10.23
N VAL A 119 27.47 -12.96 -11.51
CA VAL A 119 28.38 -14.01 -11.97
C VAL A 119 29.82 -13.72 -11.55
N GLY A 120 30.23 -12.46 -11.54
CA GLY A 120 31.52 -11.99 -11.04
C GLY A 120 31.65 -12.11 -9.51
N ALA A 121 30.58 -11.87 -8.76
CA ALA A 121 30.63 -11.89 -7.30
C ALA A 121 30.62 -13.31 -6.70
N ARG A 122 31.22 -13.45 -5.52
CA ARG A 122 31.07 -14.62 -4.65
C ARG A 122 30.05 -14.29 -3.57
N ILE A 123 28.87 -14.90 -3.67
CA ILE A 123 27.82 -14.82 -2.65
C ILE A 123 27.87 -16.09 -1.81
N THR A 124 27.97 -15.94 -0.49
CA THR A 124 27.90 -17.05 0.47
C THR A 124 26.82 -16.79 1.50
N VAL A 125 26.08 -17.84 1.85
CA VAL A 125 25.03 -17.81 2.87
C VAL A 125 25.26 -18.88 3.93
N SER A 126 24.78 -18.64 5.14
CA SER A 126 24.48 -19.69 6.12
C SER A 126 23.17 -19.37 6.83
N VAL A 127 22.50 -20.39 7.35
CA VAL A 127 21.25 -20.29 8.10
C VAL A 127 21.22 -21.36 9.19
N ASP A 128 20.64 -21.03 10.34
CA ASP A 128 20.42 -21.92 11.51
C ASP A 128 21.68 -22.70 11.92
N ASP A 129 22.82 -21.98 12.06
CA ASP A 129 24.15 -22.52 12.36
C ASP A 129 24.67 -23.58 11.36
N GLY A 130 24.06 -23.64 10.18
CA GLY A 130 24.48 -24.46 9.06
C GLY A 130 25.81 -24.01 8.43
N PRO A 131 26.37 -24.82 7.52
CA PRO A 131 27.63 -24.49 6.86
C PRO A 131 27.52 -23.21 6.00
N GLU A 132 28.65 -22.51 5.82
CA GLU A 132 28.73 -21.45 4.83
C GLU A 132 28.75 -22.05 3.41
N LEU A 133 27.74 -21.71 2.60
CA LEU A 133 27.52 -22.24 1.27
C LEU A 133 27.63 -21.12 0.23
N SER A 134 28.47 -21.33 -0.78
CA SER A 134 28.47 -20.49 -1.98
C SER A 134 27.15 -20.69 -2.74
N VAL A 135 26.50 -19.61 -3.16
CA VAL A 135 25.22 -19.68 -3.91
C VAL A 135 25.45 -20.26 -5.31
N LEU A 136 26.46 -19.75 -6.02
CA LEU A 136 26.85 -20.24 -7.35
C LEU A 136 27.99 -21.26 -7.26
N ASP A 137 28.03 -22.21 -8.20
CA ASP A 137 29.20 -23.08 -8.39
C ASP A 137 30.32 -22.28 -9.08
N ALA A 138 31.38 -21.97 -8.33
CA ALA A 138 32.52 -21.21 -8.84
C ALA A 138 33.19 -21.84 -10.08
N ARG A 139 33.06 -23.16 -10.27
CA ARG A 139 33.63 -23.88 -11.42
C ARG A 139 32.83 -23.70 -12.70
N SER A 140 31.59 -23.23 -12.59
CA SER A 140 30.66 -23.04 -13.69
C SER A 140 30.57 -21.59 -14.14
N ARG A 141 31.45 -20.72 -13.64
CA ARG A 141 31.54 -19.35 -14.12
C ARG A 141 31.91 -19.32 -15.62
N PRO A 142 31.19 -18.53 -16.44
CA PRO A 142 31.50 -18.38 -17.85
C PRO A 142 32.95 -17.98 -18.06
N ARG A 143 33.61 -18.62 -19.03
CA ARG A 143 34.96 -18.24 -19.45
C ARG A 143 34.82 -17.26 -20.61
N GLY A 144 34.75 -15.98 -20.28
CA GLY A 144 34.57 -14.87 -21.24
C GLY A 144 33.47 -13.91 -20.81
N GLY A 145 33.63 -12.61 -21.08
CA GLY A 145 32.73 -11.54 -20.66
C GLY A 145 31.47 -11.39 -21.52
N GLY A 146 30.76 -12.50 -21.77
CA GLY A 146 29.52 -12.53 -22.54
C GLY A 146 28.33 -13.00 -21.71
N TRP A 147 27.12 -12.78 -22.24
CA TRP A 147 25.88 -13.23 -21.61
C TRP A 147 25.88 -14.74 -21.35
N PRO A 148 25.67 -15.20 -20.10
CA PRO A 148 25.57 -16.61 -19.80
C PRO A 148 24.17 -17.15 -20.11
N ALA A 149 24.07 -18.11 -21.04
CA ALA A 149 22.79 -18.77 -21.32
C ALA A 149 22.23 -19.58 -20.12
N GLN A 150 23.11 -19.98 -19.20
CA GLN A 150 22.77 -20.73 -17.99
C GLN A 150 23.75 -20.37 -16.87
N VAL A 151 23.23 -20.35 -15.64
CA VAL A 151 24.02 -20.26 -14.40
C VAL A 151 23.80 -21.54 -13.59
N LYS A 152 24.85 -21.98 -12.89
CA LYS A 152 24.79 -23.18 -12.03
C LYS A 152 24.89 -22.79 -10.56
N LEU A 153 23.84 -23.11 -9.80
CA LEU A 153 23.85 -23.05 -8.35
C LEU A 153 24.77 -24.13 -7.77
N ASN A 154 25.29 -23.88 -6.58
CA ASN A 154 25.99 -24.91 -5.83
C ASN A 154 24.99 -25.99 -5.38
N ALA A 155 25.32 -27.27 -5.59
CA ALA A 155 24.43 -28.37 -5.22
C ALA A 155 24.08 -28.40 -3.72
N ARG A 156 25.02 -28.04 -2.84
CA ARG A 156 24.75 -27.96 -1.39
C ARG A 156 23.85 -26.77 -1.06
N PHE A 157 23.99 -25.66 -1.79
CA PHE A 157 23.06 -24.54 -1.66
C PHE A 157 21.65 -24.91 -2.10
N LEU A 158 21.49 -25.68 -3.18
CA LEU A 158 20.16 -26.16 -3.61
C LEU A 158 19.52 -27.06 -2.54
N VAL A 159 20.29 -27.93 -1.88
CA VAL A 159 19.80 -28.74 -0.74
C VAL A 159 19.35 -27.83 0.40
N SER A 160 20.19 -26.87 0.81
CA SER A 160 19.83 -25.88 1.85
C SER A 160 18.59 -25.07 1.48
N LEU A 161 18.45 -24.69 0.21
CA LEU A 161 17.26 -24.00 -0.31
C LEU A 161 16.00 -24.86 -0.21
N ALA A 162 16.11 -26.17 -0.43
CA ALA A 162 14.99 -27.09 -0.24
C ALA A 162 14.66 -27.34 1.24
N GLU A 163 15.63 -27.22 2.14
CA GLU A 163 15.40 -27.34 3.58
C GLU A 163 14.82 -26.05 4.19
N HIS A 164 15.18 -24.89 3.64
CA HIS A 164 14.78 -23.56 4.14
C HIS A 164 14.06 -22.68 3.09
N PRO A 165 12.97 -23.15 2.45
CA PRO A 165 12.24 -22.36 1.47
C PRO A 165 11.28 -21.37 2.13
N VAL A 166 11.20 -20.17 1.55
CA VAL A 166 10.19 -19.16 1.87
C VAL A 166 9.37 -18.91 0.61
N ALA A 167 8.04 -18.97 0.75
CA ALA A 167 7.10 -18.66 -0.32
C ALA A 167 6.84 -17.14 -0.37
N LEU A 168 7.20 -16.52 -1.48
CA LEU A 168 6.87 -15.13 -1.80
C LEU A 168 5.78 -15.10 -2.87
N ASP A 169 5.00 -14.02 -2.92
CA ASP A 169 4.08 -13.80 -4.03
C ASP A 169 4.82 -13.07 -5.17
N ARG A 170 4.81 -13.67 -6.36
CA ARG A 170 5.51 -13.18 -7.54
C ARG A 170 5.00 -11.82 -8.01
N ALA A 171 3.69 -11.58 -7.91
CA ALA A 171 3.09 -10.32 -8.32
C ALA A 171 3.45 -9.20 -7.33
N ILE A 172 3.40 -9.49 -6.02
CA ILE A 172 3.82 -8.54 -4.98
C ILE A 172 5.31 -8.22 -5.12
N LEU A 173 6.17 -9.23 -5.26
CA LEU A 173 7.61 -9.03 -5.41
C LEU A 173 7.95 -8.14 -6.61
N ARG A 174 7.23 -8.34 -7.73
CA ARG A 174 7.34 -7.47 -8.91
C ARG A 174 6.81 -6.06 -8.66
N GLY A 175 5.64 -5.92 -8.02
CA GLY A 175 5.06 -4.61 -7.71
C GLY A 175 5.96 -3.76 -6.82
N LEU A 176 6.78 -4.40 -6.00
CA LEU A 176 7.75 -3.75 -5.11
C LEU A 176 9.12 -3.48 -5.77
N SER A 177 9.32 -3.80 -7.06
CA SER A 177 10.64 -3.73 -7.71
C SER A 177 11.24 -2.31 -7.81
N ALA A 178 10.47 -1.28 -7.45
CA ALA A 178 10.95 0.09 -7.35
C ALA A 178 11.71 0.40 -6.04
N SER A 179 11.62 -0.48 -5.02
CA SER A 179 12.32 -0.30 -3.73
C SER A 179 12.91 -1.62 -3.23
N ALA A 180 14.23 -1.64 -3.07
CA ALA A 180 14.97 -2.77 -2.54
C ALA A 180 14.58 -3.07 -1.08
N GLU A 181 14.34 -2.02 -0.29
CA GLU A 181 13.91 -2.09 1.10
C GLU A 181 12.49 -2.68 1.22
N ALA A 182 11.58 -2.33 0.30
CA ALA A 182 10.23 -2.90 0.29
C ALA A 182 10.24 -4.39 -0.05
N MET A 183 11.09 -4.82 -1.00
CA MET A 183 11.29 -6.24 -1.29
C MET A 183 11.86 -7.00 -0.09
N ASP A 184 12.85 -6.43 0.61
CA ASP A 184 13.40 -7.02 1.84
C ASP A 184 12.36 -7.10 2.95
N ALA A 185 11.56 -6.05 3.14
CA ALA A 185 10.49 -6.02 4.12
C ALA A 185 9.42 -7.08 3.82
N HIS A 186 9.02 -7.25 2.55
CA HIS A 186 8.11 -8.33 2.14
C HIS A 186 8.73 -9.70 2.40
N ALA A 187 9.97 -9.92 1.99
CA ALA A 187 10.64 -11.21 2.22
C ALA A 187 10.71 -11.53 3.73
N TRP A 188 11.03 -10.53 4.56
CA TRP A 188 11.05 -10.64 6.01
C TRP A 188 9.68 -10.98 6.60
N THR A 189 8.61 -10.29 6.21
CA THR A 189 7.27 -10.57 6.75
C THR A 189 6.85 -12.00 6.43
N ARG A 190 7.10 -12.48 5.20
CA ARG A 190 6.79 -13.86 4.80
C ARG A 190 7.60 -14.88 5.58
N GLU A 191 8.90 -14.66 5.80
CA GLU A 191 9.74 -15.55 6.60
C GLU A 191 9.34 -15.56 8.07
N ALA A 192 9.08 -14.38 8.65
CA ALA A 192 8.68 -14.25 10.04
C ALA A 192 7.38 -15.02 10.31
N LEU A 193 6.38 -14.89 9.44
CA LEU A 193 5.12 -15.61 9.52
C LEU A 193 5.29 -17.11 9.31
N ALA A 194 6.07 -17.53 8.31
CA ALA A 194 6.36 -18.95 8.07
C ALA A 194 7.04 -19.62 9.28
N ARG A 195 7.92 -18.90 9.98
CA ARG A 195 8.60 -19.38 11.18
C ARG A 195 7.73 -19.34 12.43
N GLY A 196 6.83 -18.35 12.55
CA GLY A 196 5.92 -18.20 13.68
C GLY A 196 4.75 -19.19 13.66
N GLY A 197 4.25 -19.54 12.47
CA GLY A 197 3.04 -20.34 12.29
C GLY A 197 1.78 -19.48 12.10
N PRO A 198 0.63 -20.11 11.80
CA PRO A 198 -0.58 -19.42 11.30
C PRO A 198 -1.19 -18.42 12.28
N ASP A 199 -1.10 -18.69 13.59
CA ASP A 199 -1.71 -17.85 14.63
C ASP A 199 -0.69 -16.95 15.34
N ALA A 200 0.57 -16.96 14.90
CA ALA A 200 1.62 -16.22 15.58
C ALA A 200 1.61 -14.73 15.21
N THR A 201 1.76 -13.90 16.23
CA THR A 201 2.19 -12.51 16.09
C THR A 201 3.69 -12.46 16.36
N VAL A 202 4.47 -12.06 15.36
CA VAL A 202 5.92 -11.92 15.48
C VAL A 202 6.27 -10.45 15.62
N THR A 203 6.78 -10.08 16.79
CA THR A 203 7.28 -8.73 17.07
C THR A 203 8.80 -8.69 16.97
N THR A 204 9.32 -7.79 16.14
CA THR A 204 10.77 -7.58 15.95
C THR A 204 11.13 -6.14 16.32
N PRO A 205 12.01 -5.91 17.31
CA PRO A 205 12.42 -4.57 17.71
C PRO A 205 13.18 -3.80 16.61
N TRP A 206 13.07 -2.47 16.63
CA TRP A 206 13.79 -1.60 15.68
C TRP A 206 15.31 -1.82 15.61
N PRO A 207 16.04 -1.97 16.73
CA PRO A 207 17.50 -2.22 16.68
C PRO A 207 17.85 -3.52 15.95
N GLU A 208 16.99 -4.53 16.06
CA GLU A 208 17.17 -5.81 15.39
C GLU A 208 16.88 -5.68 13.88
N LEU A 209 15.79 -5.00 13.50
CA LEU A 209 15.50 -4.70 12.10
C LEU A 209 16.62 -3.88 11.45
N MET A 210 17.18 -2.91 12.17
CA MET A 210 18.31 -2.12 11.69
C MET A 210 19.56 -2.97 11.45
N THR A 211 19.83 -3.93 12.35
CA THR A 211 20.94 -4.88 12.17
C THR A 211 20.73 -5.76 10.94
N ARG A 212 19.49 -6.18 10.68
CA ARG A 212 19.12 -7.07 9.57
C ARG A 212 19.01 -6.36 8.22
N PHE A 213 18.56 -5.10 8.17
CA PHE A 213 18.18 -4.42 6.92
C PHE A 213 18.90 -3.07 6.70
N GLY A 214 19.45 -2.45 7.74
CA GLY A 214 20.03 -1.11 7.66
C GLY A 214 21.29 -1.02 6.81
N ALA A 215 21.33 -0.05 5.88
CA ALA A 215 22.51 0.21 5.06
C ALA A 215 23.73 0.54 5.93
N PRO A 216 24.96 0.19 5.49
CA PRO A 216 26.18 0.53 6.23
C PRO A 216 26.25 2.04 6.51
N GLY A 217 26.39 2.41 7.79
CA GLY A 217 26.49 3.82 8.21
C GLY A 217 25.18 4.58 8.31
N ALA A 218 24.02 3.96 8.03
CA ALA A 218 22.72 4.59 8.27
C ALA A 218 22.49 4.80 9.78
N ASP A 219 21.91 5.94 10.16
CA ASP A 219 21.45 6.18 11.52
C ASP A 219 20.06 5.57 11.76
N ALA A 220 19.69 5.41 13.03
CA ALA A 220 18.44 4.76 13.41
C ALA A 220 17.17 5.50 12.92
N ALA A 221 17.21 6.84 12.85
CA ALA A 221 16.05 7.63 12.43
C ALA A 221 15.84 7.53 10.92
N SER A 222 16.92 7.66 10.15
CA SER A 222 16.89 7.48 8.69
C SER A 222 16.47 6.06 8.31
N PHE A 223 17.02 5.04 8.99
CA PHE A 223 16.63 3.66 8.79
C PHE A 223 15.14 3.44 9.08
N ARG A 224 14.64 3.88 10.25
CA ARG A 224 13.23 3.73 10.63
C ARG A 224 12.32 4.39 9.60
N ALA A 225 12.61 5.62 9.17
CA ALA A 225 11.81 6.32 8.17
C ALA A 225 11.75 5.60 6.81
N ALA A 226 12.88 5.07 6.34
CA ALA A 226 12.95 4.30 5.09
C ALA A 226 12.19 2.96 5.22
N PHE A 227 12.40 2.24 6.32
CA PHE A 227 11.77 0.94 6.54
C PHE A 227 10.26 1.06 6.79
N GLU A 228 9.79 2.11 7.49
CA GLU A 228 8.35 2.41 7.59
C GLU A 228 7.72 2.70 6.22
N SER A 229 8.44 3.40 5.35
CA SER A 229 7.97 3.67 3.98
C SER A 229 7.88 2.37 3.17
N ALA A 230 8.88 1.50 3.30
CA ALA A 230 8.87 0.15 2.72
C ALA A 230 7.68 -0.69 3.24
N LEU A 231 7.43 -0.71 4.55
CA LEU A 231 6.30 -1.44 5.16
C LEU A 231 4.93 -0.94 4.68
N ARG A 232 4.78 0.35 4.37
CA ARG A 232 3.54 0.88 3.77
C ARG A 232 3.30 0.31 2.38
N LEU A 233 4.34 0.21 1.55
CA LEU A 233 4.24 -0.42 0.24
C LEU A 233 3.91 -1.92 0.36
N VAL A 234 4.52 -2.62 1.31
CA VAL A 234 4.20 -4.03 1.59
C VAL A 234 2.76 -4.19 2.06
N PHE A 235 2.27 -3.34 2.96
CA PHE A 235 0.88 -3.38 3.43
C PHE A 235 -0.13 -3.11 2.30
N GLU A 236 0.21 -2.22 1.37
CA GLU A 236 -0.63 -1.92 0.20
C GLU A 236 -0.65 -3.07 -0.82
N ALA A 237 0.44 -3.85 -0.91
CA ALA A 237 0.57 -4.95 -1.86
C ALA A 237 0.13 -6.32 -1.31
N ASP A 238 0.42 -6.62 -0.04
CA ASP A 238 0.11 -7.88 0.63
C ASP A 238 -1.06 -7.72 1.61
N LEU A 239 -2.28 -7.99 1.13
CA LEU A 239 -3.49 -7.93 1.94
C LEU A 239 -3.66 -9.15 2.87
N SER A 240 -2.77 -10.15 2.77
CA SER A 240 -2.83 -11.37 3.60
C SER A 240 -2.16 -11.21 4.97
N ILE A 241 -1.58 -10.04 5.24
CA ILE A 241 -0.86 -9.75 6.48
C ILE A 241 -1.46 -8.54 7.19
N GLU A 242 -1.26 -8.50 8.51
CA GLU A 242 -1.48 -7.32 9.31
C GLU A 242 -0.15 -6.85 9.90
N LEU A 243 0.06 -5.53 9.86
CA LEU A 243 1.26 -4.87 10.37
C LEU A 243 0.87 -3.84 11.43
N ALA A 244 1.52 -3.94 12.59
CA ALA A 244 1.49 -2.89 13.61
C ALA A 244 2.90 -2.33 13.77
N VAL A 245 3.03 -1.01 13.68
CA VAL A 245 4.29 -0.29 13.83
C VAL A 245 4.15 0.66 15.00
N ASP A 246 5.06 0.54 15.98
CA ASP A 246 5.11 1.38 17.16
C ASP A 246 6.56 1.85 17.42
N ASP A 247 6.79 2.46 18.59
CA ASP A 247 8.10 2.96 18.95
C ASP A 247 9.11 1.87 19.36
N GLU A 248 8.64 0.68 19.70
CA GLU A 248 9.49 -0.46 20.10
C GLU A 248 9.92 -1.27 18.87
N GLY A 249 9.03 -1.45 17.90
CA GLY A 249 9.34 -2.20 16.69
C GLY A 249 8.17 -2.40 15.75
N VAL A 250 8.21 -3.54 15.06
CA VAL A 250 7.20 -3.95 14.08
C VAL A 250 6.67 -5.32 14.46
N SER A 251 5.35 -5.42 14.55
CA SER A 251 4.63 -6.67 14.74
C SER A 251 3.94 -7.08 13.45
N VAL A 252 4.10 -8.34 13.06
CA VAL A 252 3.46 -8.93 11.88
C VAL A 252 2.65 -10.17 12.29
N ARG A 253 1.45 -10.31 11.73
CA ARG A 253 0.61 -11.51 11.86
C ARG A 253 -0.13 -11.77 10.54
N HIS A 254 -0.65 -12.98 10.37
CA HIS A 254 -1.58 -13.25 9.28
C HIS A 254 -2.87 -12.44 9.48
N ALA A 255 -3.39 -11.88 8.39
CA ALA A 255 -4.71 -11.26 8.42
C ALA A 255 -5.74 -12.32 8.79
N GLN A 256 -6.52 -12.04 9.83
CA GLN A 256 -7.62 -12.92 10.17
C GLN A 256 -8.65 -12.81 9.03
N PRO A 257 -9.18 -13.94 8.50
CA PRO A 257 -10.42 -13.86 7.76
C PRO A 257 -11.37 -13.08 8.65
N ALA A 258 -12.06 -12.06 8.11
CA ALA A 258 -13.14 -11.47 8.85
C ALA A 258 -14.02 -12.64 9.30
N GLU A 259 -14.01 -12.96 10.60
CA GLU A 259 -15.10 -13.71 11.19
C GLU A 259 -16.29 -12.94 10.67
N ALA A 260 -17.08 -13.57 9.81
CA ALA A 260 -18.41 -13.08 9.52
C ALA A 260 -18.94 -12.83 10.90
N VAL A 261 -19.01 -11.55 11.31
CA VAL A 261 -19.63 -11.13 12.55
C VAL A 261 -20.90 -11.90 12.48
N ALA A 262 -21.02 -12.94 13.31
CA ALA A 262 -22.13 -13.85 13.26
C ALA A 262 -23.28 -12.87 13.34
N ALA A 263 -23.95 -12.66 12.19
CA ALA A 263 -25.05 -11.76 12.11
C ALA A 263 -25.99 -12.45 13.06
N GLY A 264 -26.05 -11.93 14.29
CA GLY A 264 -26.76 -12.55 15.36
C GLY A 264 -28.11 -12.79 14.73
N ALA A 265 -28.44 -14.06 14.50
CA ALA A 265 -29.73 -14.41 13.94
C ALA A 265 -30.69 -13.61 14.81
N PRO A 266 -31.48 -12.69 14.23
CA PRO A 266 -32.27 -11.77 15.03
C PRO A 266 -33.03 -12.65 16.01
N ALA A 267 -32.75 -12.47 17.30
CA ALA A 267 -33.36 -13.26 18.34
C ALA A 267 -34.85 -13.28 18.02
N ALA A 268 -35.38 -14.48 17.75
CA ALA A 268 -36.77 -14.64 17.33
C ALA A 268 -37.63 -13.83 18.28
N ALA A 269 -38.36 -12.85 17.73
CA ALA A 269 -39.26 -12.03 18.52
C ALA A 269 -40.17 -12.96 19.33
N PRO A 270 -40.43 -12.67 20.61
CA PRO A 270 -41.36 -13.47 21.39
C PRO A 270 -42.72 -13.49 20.65
N PRO A 271 -43.45 -14.61 20.67
CA PRO A 271 -44.70 -14.73 19.92
C PRO A 271 -45.70 -13.67 20.41
N VAL A 272 -46.23 -12.91 19.46
CA VAL A 272 -47.30 -11.93 19.70
C VAL A 272 -48.53 -12.69 20.20
N PRO A 273 -49.11 -12.35 21.37
CA PRO A 273 -50.34 -12.99 21.85
C PRO A 273 -51.53 -12.62 20.93
N PRO A 274 -52.53 -13.50 20.79
CA PRO A 274 -53.65 -13.26 19.89
C PRO A 274 -54.49 -12.05 20.32
N PRO A 275 -55.12 -11.33 19.37
CA PRO A 275 -55.92 -10.15 19.69
C PRO A 275 -57.16 -10.54 20.50
N ALA A 276 -57.46 -9.72 21.52
CA ALA A 276 -58.66 -9.88 22.35
C ALA A 276 -59.94 -9.64 21.53
N PRO A 277 -61.04 -10.35 21.82
CA PRO A 277 -62.31 -10.19 21.11
C PRO A 277 -62.96 -8.83 21.39
N LEU A 278 -63.59 -8.27 20.35
CA LEU A 278 -64.32 -7.00 20.37
C LEU A 278 -65.50 -7.04 21.36
N PRO A 279 -65.80 -5.93 22.07
CA PRO A 279 -66.97 -5.87 22.95
C PRO A 279 -68.28 -5.64 22.17
N GLU A 280 -69.34 -6.34 22.59
CA GLU A 280 -70.72 -6.21 22.10
C GLU A 280 -71.38 -4.87 22.51
N PRO A 281 -72.41 -4.42 21.77
CA PRO A 281 -72.96 -3.06 21.88
C PRO A 281 -73.86 -2.86 23.11
N ALA A 282 -73.72 -1.70 23.76
CA ALA A 282 -74.52 -1.30 24.91
C ALA A 282 -75.95 -0.88 24.53
N ARG A 283 -76.92 -1.24 25.39
CA ARG A 283 -78.32 -0.78 25.36
C ARG A 283 -78.47 0.62 25.98
N PRO A 284 -79.55 1.38 25.65
CA PRO A 284 -79.60 2.84 25.85
C PRO A 284 -80.06 3.25 27.26
N GLU A 285 -79.55 4.38 27.74
CA GLU A 285 -80.02 5.09 28.93
C GLU A 285 -81.12 6.13 28.60
N PRO A 286 -82.01 6.48 29.54
CA PRO A 286 -83.08 7.45 29.34
C PRO A 286 -82.61 8.90 29.55
N ALA A 287 -83.33 9.80 28.86
CA ALA A 287 -83.07 11.23 28.70
C ALA A 287 -83.10 12.05 30.00
N GLN A 288 -82.28 13.11 30.04
CA GLN A 288 -82.52 14.29 30.88
C GLN A 288 -82.43 15.58 30.06
N GLU A 289 -83.36 16.48 30.37
CA GLU A 289 -83.77 17.68 29.65
C GLU A 289 -82.73 18.80 29.56
N ALA A 290 -82.91 19.59 28.51
CA ALA A 290 -82.13 20.76 28.12
C ALA A 290 -82.40 22.00 28.99
N LEU A 291 -81.40 22.88 29.07
CA LEU A 291 -81.58 24.30 29.36
C LEU A 291 -80.96 25.17 28.24
N PRO A 292 -81.53 26.34 27.92
CA PRO A 292 -81.37 27.00 26.63
C PRO A 292 -80.25 28.06 26.59
N GLN A 293 -79.66 28.25 25.41
CA GLN A 293 -78.74 29.35 25.10
C GLN A 293 -79.47 30.57 24.52
N PRO A 294 -78.92 31.79 24.69
CA PRO A 294 -79.11 32.90 23.76
C PRO A 294 -77.80 33.38 23.09
N PRO A 295 -77.86 34.20 22.03
CA PRO A 295 -77.18 33.86 20.78
C PRO A 295 -76.13 34.85 20.23
N THR A 296 -75.22 34.29 19.41
CA THR A 296 -74.57 34.75 18.15
C THR A 296 -74.24 36.23 17.86
N GLY A 297 -72.92 36.50 17.69
CA GLY A 297 -72.26 37.23 16.58
C GLY A 297 -72.43 38.76 16.44
N PRO A 298 -71.70 39.47 15.54
CA PRO A 298 -70.54 39.10 14.71
C PRO A 298 -69.30 40.03 14.85
N ARG A 299 -68.20 39.67 14.15
CA ARG A 299 -66.88 40.37 13.94
C ARG A 299 -67.04 41.74 13.21
N PRO A 300 -66.01 42.54 12.80
CA PRO A 300 -64.53 42.48 12.85
C PRO A 300 -63.86 43.84 13.28
N GLY A 301 -62.54 43.97 13.50
CA GLY A 301 -61.55 44.37 12.48
C GLY A 301 -60.82 45.69 12.85
N GLU A 302 -59.56 45.82 12.39
CA GLU A 302 -58.72 47.03 12.26
C GLU A 302 -57.85 47.54 13.45
N ASP A 303 -56.55 47.30 13.26
CA ASP A 303 -55.50 48.32 13.00
C ASP A 303 -55.24 49.43 14.04
N THR A 304 -54.05 49.44 14.64
CA THR A 304 -53.05 50.54 14.54
C THR A 304 -51.87 50.42 15.53
N ARG A 305 -50.68 50.37 14.93
CA ARG A 305 -49.47 51.18 15.21
C ARG A 305 -49.30 51.91 16.57
N ARG A 306 -48.15 51.55 17.21
CA ARG A 306 -46.99 52.42 17.56
C ARG A 306 -47.02 53.25 18.87
N GLU A 307 -45.83 53.24 19.50
CA GLU A 307 -45.29 54.14 20.55
C GLU A 307 -45.83 53.92 21.98
N GLY A 308 -45.05 53.87 23.05
CA GLY A 308 -43.61 54.04 23.29
C GLY A 308 -43.39 54.26 24.80
N ARG A 309 -42.14 54.05 25.26
CA ARG A 309 -41.52 54.58 26.52
C ARG A 309 -42.04 53.96 27.83
N THR A 310 -41.30 53.74 28.92
CA THR A 310 -39.96 54.12 29.45
C THR A 310 -39.69 53.20 30.66
N ARG A 311 -38.51 52.59 30.82
CA ARG A 311 -37.35 53.01 31.65
C ARG A 311 -37.58 53.00 33.18
N ASP A 312 -36.81 52.13 33.84
CA ASP A 312 -36.15 52.20 35.17
C ASP A 312 -36.08 50.79 35.76
N ASP A 313 -35.06 50.33 36.49
CA ASP A 313 -33.67 50.74 36.75
C ASP A 313 -33.06 49.63 37.65
N ARG A 314 -31.72 49.64 37.81
CA ARG A 314 -30.85 48.89 38.76
C ARG A 314 -30.12 47.65 38.19
N ALA A 315 -28.81 47.77 37.90
CA ALA A 315 -27.62 47.79 38.78
C ALA A 315 -27.06 46.35 38.90
N ARG A 316 -26.06 45.93 38.12
CA ARG A 316 -24.62 46.30 38.09
C ARG A 316 -23.94 46.01 39.43
N ASP A 317 -23.23 44.89 39.46
CA ASP A 317 -22.13 44.67 40.39
C ASP A 317 -20.85 44.34 39.60
N ASP A 318 -19.76 44.86 40.12
CA ASP A 318 -18.53 45.22 39.43
C ASP A 318 -17.38 44.28 39.80
N ARG A 319 -16.58 43.91 38.77
CA ARG A 319 -15.10 43.69 38.78
C ARG A 319 -14.49 42.45 39.47
N PRO A 320 -13.18 42.14 39.23
CA PRO A 320 -12.24 42.68 38.23
C PRO A 320 -11.55 41.62 37.35
N ARG A 321 -11.11 42.09 36.18
CA ARG A 321 -10.08 41.49 35.32
C ARG A 321 -8.75 42.13 35.73
N ASP A 322 -7.78 41.31 36.15
CA ASP A 322 -6.40 41.74 36.30
C ASP A 322 -5.48 40.99 35.34
N GLU A 323 -4.67 41.80 34.69
CA GLU A 323 -3.56 41.49 33.81
C GLU A 323 -2.46 40.77 34.60
N ARG A 324 -1.81 39.77 33.99
CA ARG A 324 -0.38 39.51 34.18
C ARG A 324 0.16 38.77 32.96
N ARG A 325 0.97 39.54 32.23
CA ARG A 325 1.77 39.18 31.08
C ARG A 325 3.09 38.66 31.66
N ASP A 326 3.28 37.35 31.68
CA ASP A 326 4.57 36.78 32.06
C ASP A 326 5.49 36.79 30.83
N ASP A 327 6.32 37.83 30.77
CA ASP A 327 7.52 37.89 29.98
C ASP A 327 8.49 36.80 30.47
N ARG A 328 8.66 35.71 29.70
CA ARG A 328 9.75 34.75 29.92
C ARG A 328 11.06 35.32 29.36
N PRO A 329 12.15 35.42 30.16
CA PRO A 329 13.45 35.84 29.67
C PRO A 329 14.02 34.82 28.69
N ARG A 330 14.56 35.30 27.58
CA ARG A 330 15.46 34.53 26.71
C ARG A 330 16.77 34.30 27.47
N GLU A 331 17.16 33.05 27.62
CA GLU A 331 18.51 32.71 28.07
C GLU A 331 19.51 33.03 26.94
N ASP A 332 20.34 34.04 27.18
CA ASP A 332 21.54 34.30 26.40
C ASP A 332 22.53 33.17 26.63
N ARG A 333 22.63 32.23 25.68
CA ARG A 333 23.76 31.31 25.62
C ARG A 333 25.01 32.10 25.17
N PRO A 334 26.11 32.09 25.94
CA PRO A 334 27.36 32.68 25.50
C PRO A 334 27.91 31.92 24.29
N ARG A 335 28.30 32.66 23.25
CA ARG A 335 29.08 32.14 22.12
C ARG A 335 30.48 31.80 22.63
N GLU A 336 30.85 30.53 22.55
CA GLU A 336 32.25 30.13 22.65
C GLU A 336 32.96 30.51 21.34
N ASP A 337 33.84 31.50 21.43
CA ASP A 337 34.83 31.78 20.39
C ASP A 337 35.84 30.63 20.34
N ARG A 338 35.65 29.68 19.41
CA ARG A 338 36.72 28.76 19.01
C ARG A 338 37.61 29.42 17.95
N PRO A 339 38.93 29.49 18.16
CA PRO A 339 39.85 30.04 17.18
C PRO A 339 39.86 29.20 15.90
N ARG A 340 39.84 29.88 14.76
CA ARG A 340 40.04 29.29 13.43
C ARG A 340 41.50 28.83 13.34
N GLU A 341 41.70 27.53 13.16
CA GLU A 341 42.97 27.01 12.69
C GLU A 341 43.11 27.30 11.20
N ASP A 342 44.10 28.13 10.85
CA ASP A 342 44.54 28.38 9.49
C ASP A 342 45.14 27.09 8.92
N ARG A 343 44.38 26.39 8.08
CA ARG A 343 44.95 25.38 7.17
C ARG A 343 45.55 26.07 5.95
N PRO A 344 46.85 25.90 5.67
CA PRO A 344 47.46 26.46 4.47
C PRO A 344 46.86 25.82 3.21
N ARG A 345 46.55 26.67 2.23
CA ARG A 345 46.14 26.27 0.88
C ARG A 345 47.34 25.61 0.19
N GLU A 346 47.21 24.33 -0.15
CA GLU A 346 48.06 23.70 -1.14
C GLU A 346 47.56 24.07 -2.54
N ASP A 347 48.37 24.83 -3.27
CA ASP A 347 48.20 25.10 -4.69
C ASP A 347 48.38 23.80 -5.48
N ARG A 348 47.28 23.21 -5.95
CA ARG A 348 47.32 22.18 -7.00
C ARG A 348 47.13 22.83 -8.38
N PRO A 349 48.03 22.59 -9.35
CA PRO A 349 47.91 23.14 -10.69
C PRO A 349 46.71 22.52 -11.43
N ARG A 350 46.00 23.37 -12.17
CA ARG A 350 44.94 22.98 -13.10
C ARG A 350 45.57 22.27 -14.30
N GLU A 351 45.19 21.01 -14.50
CA GLU A 351 45.39 20.33 -15.78
C GLU A 351 44.20 20.60 -16.70
N ASP A 352 44.51 21.06 -17.90
CA ASP A 352 43.60 21.36 -19.00
C ASP A 352 42.85 20.10 -19.45
N ARG A 353 41.55 20.04 -19.17
CA ARG A 353 40.66 19.09 -19.85
C ARG A 353 40.03 19.76 -21.05
N GLN A 354 40.46 19.29 -22.21
CA GLN A 354 39.91 19.60 -23.52
C GLN A 354 38.41 19.31 -23.55
N ARG A 355 37.68 20.29 -24.08
CA ARG A 355 36.24 20.31 -24.23
C ARG A 355 35.93 19.71 -25.60
N ASP A 356 35.54 18.45 -25.64
CA ASP A 356 35.03 17.85 -26.88
C ASP A 356 33.54 18.20 -27.03
N ASP A 357 33.29 19.02 -28.04
CA ASP A 357 31.98 19.35 -28.59
C ASP A 357 31.37 18.13 -29.29
N ARG A 358 30.16 17.71 -28.90
CA ARG A 358 29.26 16.95 -29.79
C ARG A 358 27.79 17.37 -29.64
N PRO A 359 27.02 17.33 -30.75
CA PRO A 359 25.85 18.17 -30.94
C PRO A 359 24.54 17.47 -30.51
N ARG A 360 23.55 18.30 -30.16
CA ARG A 360 22.13 17.91 -30.05
C ARG A 360 21.52 17.83 -31.46
N GLU A 361 20.92 16.69 -31.80
CA GLU A 361 19.94 16.60 -32.89
C GLU A 361 18.69 15.83 -32.45
N ASP A 362 17.58 16.55 -32.48
CA ASP A 362 16.30 16.24 -33.14
C ASP A 362 15.37 15.11 -32.66
N ARG A 363 14.45 15.61 -31.82
CA ARG A 363 13.01 15.35 -31.66
C ARG A 363 12.22 14.84 -32.91
N ARG A 364 11.36 13.82 -32.65
CA ARG A 364 9.97 13.51 -33.17
C ARG A 364 9.82 12.31 -34.13
N PRO A 365 8.58 11.74 -34.34
CA PRO A 365 7.52 11.35 -33.40
C PRO A 365 6.82 9.98 -33.72
N ARG A 366 6.01 9.51 -32.74
CA ARG A 366 4.86 8.56 -32.69
C ARG A 366 4.24 7.96 -33.99
N ARG A 367 3.94 6.64 -33.95
CA ARG A 367 2.75 5.92 -34.49
C ARG A 367 2.74 4.48 -33.93
N GLU A 368 1.83 4.05 -33.05
CA GLU A 368 0.42 3.63 -33.19
C GLU A 368 0.16 2.24 -33.80
N GLU A 369 -0.77 1.53 -33.13
CA GLU A 369 -1.48 0.25 -33.42
C GLU A 369 -0.81 -1.07 -32.99
N ALA A 370 -1.48 -2.10 -32.45
CA ALA A 370 -2.69 -2.35 -31.62
C ALA A 370 -2.84 -3.89 -31.53
N ALA A 371 -3.26 -4.44 -30.38
CA ALA A 371 -4.01 -5.71 -30.15
C ALA A 371 -3.65 -6.28 -28.74
N GLU A 372 -4.41 -5.97 -27.70
CA GLU A 372 -5.69 -6.56 -27.24
C GLU A 372 -5.54 -7.85 -26.39
N GLY A 373 -5.94 -7.72 -25.12
CA GLY A 373 -6.06 -8.83 -24.17
C GLY A 373 -6.10 -8.47 -22.67
N SER A 374 -6.47 -7.24 -22.26
CA SER A 374 -6.65 -6.90 -20.82
C SER A 374 -8.14 -6.75 -20.51
N GLY A 375 -8.61 -7.46 -19.48
CA GLY A 375 -10.01 -7.44 -19.06
C GLY A 375 -10.49 -6.06 -18.59
N PRO A 376 -11.82 -5.87 -18.45
CA PRO A 376 -12.44 -4.58 -18.20
C PRO A 376 -12.20 -4.01 -16.79
N THR A 377 -11.39 -4.64 -15.94
CA THR A 377 -11.09 -4.19 -14.57
C THR A 377 -9.65 -3.66 -14.43
N ASP A 378 -8.68 -4.24 -15.15
CA ASP A 378 -7.28 -3.77 -15.16
C ASP A 378 -7.14 -2.41 -15.84
N GLN A 379 -7.90 -2.16 -16.91
CA GLN A 379 -7.88 -0.87 -17.63
C GLN A 379 -8.56 0.27 -16.84
N ILE A 380 -9.31 -0.04 -15.78
CA ILE A 380 -10.04 0.95 -14.97
C ILE A 380 -9.10 1.73 -14.06
N MET A 381 -8.03 1.10 -13.60
CA MET A 381 -7.27 1.55 -12.43
C MET A 381 -6.15 2.55 -12.76
N ASP A 382 -5.59 2.51 -13.97
CA ASP A 382 -4.47 3.38 -14.37
C ASP A 382 -4.86 4.86 -14.59
N ASP A 383 -6.15 5.19 -14.70
CA ASP A 383 -6.66 6.53 -15.05
C ASP A 383 -7.57 7.18 -13.96
N MET A 384 -7.51 6.71 -12.71
CA MET A 384 -8.40 7.18 -11.64
C MET A 384 -7.83 8.33 -10.80
N ILE A 385 -8.63 9.39 -10.61
CA ILE A 385 -8.35 10.49 -9.67
C ILE A 385 -9.08 10.28 -8.36
N ARG A 386 -8.33 10.31 -7.26
CA ARG A 386 -8.83 10.22 -5.89
C ARG A 386 -9.33 11.58 -5.37
N ILE A 387 -10.58 11.63 -4.90
CA ILE A 387 -11.17 12.80 -4.25
C ILE A 387 -11.52 12.44 -2.79
N ARG A 388 -10.82 13.09 -1.86
CA ARG A 388 -10.95 12.82 -0.42
C ARG A 388 -12.28 13.31 0.15
N SER A 389 -12.77 12.63 1.18
CA SER A 389 -14.04 12.89 1.87
C SER A 389 -14.28 14.35 2.28
N HIS A 390 -13.24 15.08 2.70
CA HIS A 390 -13.36 16.49 3.09
C HIS A 390 -13.68 17.44 1.91
N LEU A 391 -13.34 17.04 0.69
CA LEU A 391 -13.65 17.81 -0.53
C LEU A 391 -15.06 17.49 -1.05
N THR A 392 -15.50 16.24 -0.94
CA THR A 392 -16.83 15.81 -1.39
C THR A 392 -17.93 16.04 -0.36
N GLY A 393 -17.60 16.15 0.93
CA GLY A 393 -18.59 16.17 2.02
C GLY A 393 -19.26 14.82 2.27
N LEU A 394 -18.75 13.75 1.65
CA LEU A 394 -19.20 12.38 1.83
C LEU A 394 -18.29 11.65 2.84
N PRO A 395 -18.79 10.68 3.61
CA PRO A 395 -17.93 9.84 4.47
C PRO A 395 -17.01 8.92 3.66
N GLN A 396 -17.38 8.64 2.41
CA GLN A 396 -16.66 7.81 1.46
C GLN A 396 -15.64 8.62 0.64
N VAL A 397 -14.57 7.95 0.19
CA VAL A 397 -13.67 8.50 -0.84
C VAL A 397 -14.24 8.20 -2.22
N VAL A 398 -14.20 9.20 -3.09
CA VAL A 398 -14.68 9.11 -4.47
C VAL A 398 -13.50 8.98 -5.42
N TRP A 399 -13.64 8.11 -6.41
CA TRP A 399 -12.65 7.84 -7.44
C TRP A 399 -13.28 8.13 -8.80
N LEU A 400 -12.74 9.13 -9.51
CA LEU A 400 -13.19 9.46 -10.86
C LEU A 400 -12.28 8.79 -11.87
N ARG A 401 -12.86 8.04 -12.80
CA ARG A 401 -12.11 7.46 -13.92
C ARG A 401 -12.16 8.42 -15.11
N ARG A 402 -11.06 8.52 -15.86
CA ARG A 402 -11.07 9.13 -17.20
C ARG A 402 -11.74 8.18 -18.20
N GLY A 403 -12.51 8.71 -19.14
CA GLY A 403 -13.16 7.91 -20.17
C GLY A 403 -12.40 7.92 -21.48
N HIS A 404 -12.65 6.91 -22.31
CA HIS A 404 -12.25 6.89 -23.72
C HIS A 404 -13.46 6.53 -24.61
N GLY A 405 -13.81 7.42 -25.54
CA GLY A 405 -14.86 7.16 -26.55
C GLY A 405 -16.30 7.16 -26.01
N ASP A 406 -17.14 6.27 -26.56
CA ASP A 406 -18.58 6.12 -26.25
C ASP A 406 -18.85 5.30 -24.96
N GLU A 407 -17.88 5.23 -24.05
CA GLU A 407 -18.04 4.52 -22.78
C GLU A 407 -18.93 5.28 -21.79
N ASN A 408 -19.63 4.54 -20.93
CA ASN A 408 -20.42 5.14 -19.85
C ASN A 408 -19.52 5.70 -18.76
N ILE A 409 -19.89 6.87 -18.23
CA ILE A 409 -19.18 7.52 -17.11
C ILE A 409 -19.28 6.63 -15.85
N LEU A 410 -18.14 6.21 -15.31
CA LEU A 410 -18.04 5.40 -14.09
C LEU A 410 -17.39 6.15 -12.93
N VAL A 411 -18.02 6.10 -11.76
CA VAL A 411 -17.55 6.69 -10.50
C VAL A 411 -17.38 5.58 -9.46
N GLY A 412 -16.15 5.39 -8.97
CA GLY A 412 -15.84 4.45 -7.89
C GLY A 412 -15.99 5.10 -6.52
N VAL A 413 -16.48 4.34 -5.53
CA VAL A 413 -16.71 4.83 -4.18
C VAL A 413 -16.29 3.76 -3.18
N THR A 414 -15.47 4.13 -2.21
CA THR A 414 -15.02 3.21 -1.17
C THR A 414 -15.38 3.75 0.22
N PRO A 415 -15.92 2.90 1.12
CA PRO A 415 -16.04 3.22 2.54
C PRO A 415 -14.68 3.52 3.18
N GLY A 416 -14.58 4.61 3.96
CA GLY A 416 -13.35 4.98 4.65
C GLY A 416 -12.44 5.88 3.81
N THR A 417 -11.15 5.91 4.15
CA THR A 417 -10.22 6.93 3.63
C THR A 417 -9.30 6.44 2.51
N ARG A 418 -9.33 5.15 2.13
CA ARG A 418 -8.44 4.53 1.13
C ARG A 418 -9.24 3.78 0.07
N LEU A 419 -8.58 3.37 -1.02
CA LEU A 419 -9.16 2.45 -2.01
C LEU A 419 -9.19 1.07 -1.36
N ASP A 420 -10.34 0.43 -1.38
CA ASP A 420 -10.57 -0.93 -0.91
C ASP A 420 -11.41 -1.53 -2.04
N THR A 421 -10.78 -2.42 -2.80
CA THR A 421 -11.32 -3.02 -4.03
C THR A 421 -12.44 -4.00 -3.71
N ASP A 422 -12.39 -4.65 -2.54
CA ASP A 422 -13.43 -5.57 -2.06
C ASP A 422 -14.70 -4.82 -1.62
N ARG A 423 -14.55 -3.56 -1.21
CA ARG A 423 -15.65 -2.64 -0.86
C ARG A 423 -15.88 -1.54 -1.89
N LEU A 424 -15.24 -1.64 -3.07
CA LEU A 424 -15.38 -0.65 -4.13
C LEU A 424 -16.78 -0.78 -4.74
N THR A 425 -17.56 0.28 -4.60
CA THR A 425 -18.84 0.42 -5.27
C THR A 425 -18.64 1.23 -6.54
N VAL A 426 -18.99 0.66 -7.70
CA VAL A 426 -18.93 1.38 -8.99
C VAL A 426 -20.32 1.87 -9.36
N LEU A 427 -20.43 3.17 -9.61
CA LEU A 427 -21.64 3.86 -10.04
C LEU A 427 -21.51 4.25 -11.51
N MET A 428 -22.58 4.06 -12.28
CA MET A 428 -22.70 4.52 -13.66
C MET A 428 -23.57 5.77 -13.72
N VAL A 429 -23.17 6.74 -14.55
CA VAL A 429 -23.79 8.07 -14.61
C VAL A 429 -24.45 8.28 -15.99
N GLU A 430 -25.75 7.97 -16.14
CA GLU A 430 -26.58 8.36 -17.31
C GLU A 430 -28.08 8.33 -16.99
N PRO A 431 -28.90 9.27 -17.52
CA PRO A 431 -29.63 10.36 -16.81
C PRO A 431 -30.03 10.15 -15.33
N MET A 432 -29.96 8.92 -14.82
CA MET A 432 -30.10 8.50 -13.44
C MET A 432 -28.82 7.77 -12.98
N VAL A 433 -28.33 8.04 -11.77
CA VAL A 433 -27.17 7.34 -11.22
C VAL A 433 -27.59 5.93 -10.83
N MET A 434 -26.83 4.91 -11.25
CA MET A 434 -27.10 3.51 -10.91
C MET A 434 -25.86 2.82 -10.34
N GLN A 435 -26.05 1.88 -9.41
CA GLN A 435 -24.96 1.06 -8.90
C GLN A 435 -24.76 -0.16 -9.80
N VAL A 436 -23.55 -0.31 -10.36
CA VAL A 436 -23.17 -1.41 -11.25
C VAL A 436 -22.56 -2.58 -10.48
N SER A 437 -21.79 -2.28 -9.42
CA SER A 437 -21.17 -3.28 -8.55
C SER A 437 -20.97 -2.75 -7.12
N GLY A 438 -20.74 -3.66 -6.16
CA GLY A 438 -20.58 -3.34 -4.74
C GLY A 438 -21.89 -3.42 -3.95
N GLY A 439 -21.94 -2.79 -2.77
CA GLY A 439 -23.09 -2.86 -1.85
C GLY A 439 -23.27 -1.62 -0.98
N LEU A 440 -23.24 -0.42 -1.56
CA LEU A 440 -23.46 0.81 -0.82
C LEU A 440 -24.88 0.86 -0.27
N GLY A 441 -25.04 1.11 1.04
CA GLY A 441 -26.36 1.21 1.67
C GLY A 441 -27.20 2.36 1.10
N GLN A 442 -28.54 2.23 1.12
CA GLN A 442 -29.49 3.16 0.48
C GLN A 442 -29.23 4.64 0.82
N SER A 443 -29.01 4.97 2.10
CA SER A 443 -28.75 6.34 2.54
C SER A 443 -27.43 6.90 2.01
N ASP A 444 -26.41 6.05 1.88
CA ASP A 444 -25.10 6.44 1.38
C ASP A 444 -25.14 6.60 -0.14
N PHE A 445 -25.87 5.71 -0.83
CA PHE A 445 -26.14 5.81 -2.26
C PHE A 445 -26.86 7.10 -2.63
N GLU A 446 -27.90 7.49 -1.88
CA GLU A 446 -28.62 8.74 -2.12
C GLU A 446 -27.72 9.98 -1.99
N ARG A 447 -26.85 10.02 -0.97
CA ARG A 447 -25.89 11.12 -0.81
C ARG A 447 -24.84 11.16 -1.91
N VAL A 448 -24.29 10.01 -2.28
CA VAL A 448 -23.29 9.93 -3.35
C VAL A 448 -23.92 10.31 -4.68
N SER A 449 -25.13 9.82 -4.97
CA SER A 449 -25.90 10.19 -6.16
C SER A 449 -26.17 11.70 -6.20
N ALA A 450 -26.59 12.30 -5.09
CA ALA A 450 -26.79 13.74 -5.00
C ALA A 450 -25.48 14.53 -5.24
N TRP A 451 -24.35 14.02 -4.75
CA TRP A 451 -23.03 14.59 -5.03
C TRP A 451 -22.63 14.47 -6.50
N VAL A 452 -22.86 13.31 -7.13
CA VAL A 452 -22.59 13.07 -8.56
C VAL A 452 -23.41 14.06 -9.39
N MET A 453 -24.71 14.20 -9.10
CA MET A 453 -25.58 15.15 -9.80
C MET A 453 -25.15 16.61 -9.60
N ALA A 454 -24.70 16.98 -8.40
CA ALA A 454 -24.18 18.30 -8.11
C ALA A 454 -22.82 18.57 -8.80
N ASN A 455 -22.09 17.55 -9.25
CA ASN A 455 -20.80 17.69 -9.91
C ASN A 455 -20.83 17.21 -11.36
N ARG A 456 -22.01 17.01 -11.95
CA ARG A 456 -22.17 16.42 -13.28
C ARG A 456 -21.34 17.13 -14.35
N ASP A 457 -21.48 18.45 -14.48
CA ASP A 457 -20.73 19.23 -15.48
C ASP A 457 -19.20 19.06 -15.33
N LEU A 458 -18.70 18.93 -14.09
CA LEU A 458 -17.29 18.71 -13.80
C LEU A 458 -16.84 17.29 -14.17
N ILE A 459 -17.68 16.30 -13.87
CA ILE A 459 -17.42 14.90 -14.17
C ILE A 459 -17.43 14.69 -15.69
N ASP A 460 -18.40 15.29 -16.40
CA ASP A 460 -18.52 15.25 -17.86
C ASP A 460 -17.29 15.91 -18.52
N GLU A 461 -16.88 17.09 -18.07
CA GLU A 461 -15.69 17.79 -18.61
C GLU A 461 -14.36 17.06 -18.32
N PHE A 462 -14.26 16.41 -17.15
CA PHE A 462 -13.13 15.54 -16.83
C PHE A 462 -13.10 14.28 -17.71
N TRP A 463 -14.27 13.69 -17.96
CA TRP A 463 -14.46 12.50 -18.79
C TRP A 463 -14.11 12.75 -20.25
N GLU A 464 -14.59 13.86 -20.83
CA GLU A 464 -14.28 14.31 -22.20
C GLU A 464 -12.82 14.76 -22.37
N GLY A 465 -12.08 14.83 -21.27
CA GLY A 465 -10.67 15.16 -21.24
C GLY A 465 -10.35 16.66 -21.27
N GLY A 466 -11.37 17.52 -21.09
CA GLY A 466 -11.21 18.98 -20.95
C GLY A 466 -10.39 19.38 -19.72
N ILE A 467 -10.34 18.52 -18.70
CA ILE A 467 -9.49 18.69 -17.51
C ILE A 467 -8.39 17.62 -17.50
N SER A 468 -7.12 18.05 -17.53
CA SER A 468 -5.94 17.16 -17.56
C SER A 468 -5.18 17.08 -16.23
N SER A 469 -5.53 17.90 -15.24
CA SER A 469 -4.84 17.94 -13.93
C SER A 469 -5.79 17.60 -12.78
N ALA A 470 -5.32 16.73 -11.88
CA ALA A 470 -6.03 16.39 -10.64
C ALA A 470 -6.23 17.59 -9.71
N GLU A 471 -5.33 18.57 -9.76
CA GLU A 471 -5.43 19.80 -8.96
C GLU A 471 -6.64 20.65 -9.38
N GLU A 472 -6.93 20.70 -10.67
CA GLU A 472 -8.07 21.43 -11.23
C GLU A 472 -9.40 20.77 -10.84
N VAL A 473 -9.47 19.44 -10.87
CA VAL A 473 -10.62 18.67 -10.38
C VAL A 473 -10.85 18.97 -8.90
N MET A 474 -9.81 18.90 -8.06
CA MET A 474 -9.93 19.18 -6.62
C MET A 474 -10.40 20.61 -6.32
N ARG A 475 -10.06 21.59 -7.17
CA ARG A 475 -10.47 23.00 -7.02
C ARG A 475 -11.95 23.23 -7.36
N ARG A 476 -12.49 22.49 -8.35
CA ARG A 476 -13.85 22.68 -8.87
C ARG A 476 -14.90 21.77 -8.22
N VAL A 477 -14.48 20.72 -7.52
CA VAL A 477 -15.39 19.81 -6.79
C VAL A 477 -16.25 20.58 -5.78
N ARG A 478 -17.56 20.39 -5.89
CA ARG A 478 -18.58 20.85 -4.93
C ARG A 478 -18.88 19.75 -3.92
N LYS A 479 -19.20 20.16 -2.69
CA LYS A 479 -19.67 19.24 -1.65
C LYS A 479 -21.08 18.73 -1.93
N ALA A 480 -21.42 17.58 -1.37
CA ALA A 480 -22.75 17.01 -1.47
C ALA A 480 -23.76 18.01 -0.87
N PRO A 481 -24.91 18.25 -1.52
CA PRO A 481 -25.94 19.10 -0.96
C PRO A 481 -26.40 18.52 0.40
N GLY A 482 -26.58 19.38 1.40
CA GLY A 482 -27.03 18.96 2.71
C GLY A 482 -28.44 18.34 2.65
N PRO A 483 -28.83 17.49 3.62
CA PRO A 483 -30.14 16.86 3.61
C PRO A 483 -31.23 17.95 3.62
N THR A 484 -32.06 17.99 2.58
CA THR A 484 -33.32 18.74 2.60
C THR A 484 -34.22 18.07 3.63
N TRP A 485 -34.34 18.67 4.80
CA TRP A 485 -35.40 18.34 5.74
C TRP A 485 -36.73 18.65 5.05
N ARG A 486 -37.59 17.65 4.93
CA ARG A 486 -39.01 17.82 4.66
C ARG A 486 -39.79 17.19 5.81
#